data_AF-A0A0Q8AGT9-F1
#
_entry.id   AF-A0A0Q8AGT9-F1
#
_cell.length_a   1.000
_cell.length_b   1.000
_cell.length_c   1.000
_cell.angle_alpha   90.00
_cell.angle_beta   90.00
_cell.angle_gamma   90.00
#
_symmetry.space_group_name_H-M   'P 1'
#
loop_
_entity.id
_entity.type
_entity.pdbx_description
1 polymer ?
#
loop_
_entity_poly.entity_id
_entity_poly.type
_entity_poly.pdbx_seq_one_letter_code
_entity_poly.pdbx_strand_id
1 'polypeptide(L)'
;MNRHLRRGVTGVAVAGLTLTLGIAAVPALAADDDPYKVLVVGQTLGFRHSHIDDTTNAIIDLGEANGFSVDVWDSRQPTLTLTSSPFTSGEDLSQYATIIFASPVDATNNLDPNRPRLLNDAELAAFQAYIRSGGGYVGLHAATDSMHTVPWYSELTGGGARFRNHPAQQTATMRVESPGHPSTTMLPTEWVRFDEWYNFTTNPREDVHVLITLDESTYNPGNGAMGADHPLAWCHNFEGGRSWYEGAGHTDVSWSDPLFLEHILGGIEWTAGVVTGGGDCVTFDEVDEVVAGLEDGSVRVEKLSGDVSAYLDAAEASAAADDHATAVAVLQQAFGKAHGLQDPTLVEKIADLIEWQEALLP
;
A
#
# COMPACT_ATOMS: atom_id res chain seq x y z
N MET A 1 -38.31 -80.06 8.31
CA MET A 1 -37.01 -80.61 8.74
C MET A 1 -36.06 -80.54 7.55
N ASN A 2 -34.96 -79.82 7.72
CA ASN A 2 -33.96 -79.36 6.74
C ASN A 2 -33.73 -80.22 5.48
N ARG A 3 -33.63 -79.56 4.32
CA ARG A 3 -32.39 -79.56 3.50
C ARG A 3 -32.51 -78.71 2.21
N HIS A 4 -31.40 -78.03 1.91
CA HIS A 4 -31.09 -77.30 0.69
C HIS A 4 -31.22 -78.15 -0.59
N LEU A 5 -31.52 -77.50 -1.73
CA LEU A 5 -30.63 -77.35 -2.91
C LEU A 5 -31.41 -77.13 -4.23
N ARG A 6 -30.90 -76.15 -4.99
CA ARG A 6 -30.82 -76.03 -6.46
C ARG A 6 -32.10 -76.11 -7.30
N ARG A 7 -32.43 -74.97 -7.91
CA ARG A 7 -32.95 -74.93 -9.29
C ARG A 7 -31.97 -74.15 -10.14
N GLY A 8 -31.46 -74.80 -11.19
CA GLY A 8 -30.83 -74.11 -12.30
C GLY A 8 -31.89 -73.55 -13.23
N VAL A 9 -31.60 -72.41 -13.86
CA VAL A 9 -32.20 -72.04 -15.14
C VAL A 9 -31.11 -71.43 -16.00
N THR A 10 -31.00 -72.03 -17.18
CA THR A 10 -30.21 -71.69 -18.36
C THR A 10 -30.48 -70.28 -18.87
N GLY A 11 -29.42 -69.67 -19.42
CA GLY A 11 -29.39 -68.27 -19.82
C GLY A 11 -30.11 -67.91 -21.11
N VAL A 12 -30.21 -66.61 -21.31
CA VAL A 12 -30.36 -65.96 -22.62
C VAL A 12 -29.28 -64.88 -22.67
N ALA A 13 -28.33 -65.05 -23.59
CA ALA A 13 -27.30 -64.07 -23.89
C ALA A 13 -27.91 -62.92 -24.69
N VAL A 14 -27.81 -61.70 -24.18
CA VAL A 14 -28.02 -60.48 -24.96
C VAL A 14 -26.67 -59.78 -25.04
N ALA A 15 -26.07 -59.82 -26.23
CA ALA A 15 -24.86 -59.06 -26.55
C ALA A 15 -25.24 -57.57 -26.61
N GLY A 16 -25.06 -56.87 -25.48
CA GLY A 16 -25.12 -55.42 -25.43
C GLY A 16 -23.77 -54.85 -25.86
N LEU A 17 -23.72 -54.25 -27.04
CA LEU A 17 -22.57 -53.49 -27.52
C LEU A 17 -22.47 -52.19 -26.67
N THR A 18 -21.72 -52.22 -25.57
CA THR A 18 -21.42 -51.01 -24.79
C THR A 18 -20.36 -50.21 -25.54
N LEU A 19 -20.79 -49.16 -26.22
CA LEU A 19 -19.93 -48.11 -26.76
C LEU A 19 -19.36 -47.33 -25.56
N THR A 20 -18.16 -47.70 -25.10
CA THR A 20 -17.43 -46.89 -24.12
C THR A 20 -16.90 -45.65 -24.83
N LEU A 21 -17.61 -44.52 -24.72
CA LEU A 21 -17.01 -43.21 -24.94
C LEU A 21 -15.95 -43.01 -23.86
N GLY A 22 -14.68 -43.15 -24.22
CA GLY A 22 -13.58 -42.69 -23.39
C GLY A 22 -13.67 -41.18 -23.27
N ILE A 23 -14.15 -40.69 -22.14
CA ILE A 23 -13.95 -39.30 -21.73
C ILE A 23 -12.48 -39.21 -21.36
N ALA A 24 -11.66 -38.69 -22.26
CA ALA A 24 -10.33 -38.23 -21.88
C ALA A 24 -10.54 -37.09 -20.87
N ALA A 25 -10.14 -37.32 -19.62
CA ALA A 25 -10.03 -36.25 -18.65
C ALA A 25 -8.95 -35.29 -19.14
N VAL A 26 -9.38 -34.15 -19.67
CA VAL A 26 -8.49 -33.00 -19.87
C VAL A 26 -8.04 -32.60 -18.47
N PRO A 27 -6.73 -32.46 -18.18
CA PRO A 27 -6.31 -31.86 -16.93
C PRO A 27 -6.96 -30.48 -16.88
N ALA A 28 -7.77 -30.22 -15.86
CA ALA A 28 -8.17 -28.87 -15.55
C ALA A 28 -6.88 -28.13 -15.19
N LEU A 29 -6.41 -27.26 -16.09
CA LEU A 29 -5.57 -26.15 -15.68
C LEU A 29 -6.41 -25.41 -14.62
N ALA A 30 -5.90 -25.33 -13.40
CA ALA A 30 -6.48 -24.45 -12.40
C ALA A 30 -6.54 -23.05 -13.06
N ALA A 31 -7.74 -22.50 -13.18
CA ALA A 31 -7.86 -21.08 -13.44
C ALA A 31 -7.29 -20.37 -12.20
N ASP A 32 -6.56 -19.28 -12.40
CA ASP A 32 -6.28 -18.31 -11.34
C ASP A 32 -7.64 -17.77 -10.88
N ASP A 33 -8.23 -18.43 -9.89
CA ASP A 33 -9.52 -18.10 -9.28
C ASP A 33 -9.36 -17.03 -8.18
N ASP A 34 -8.15 -16.50 -8.00
CA ASP A 34 -7.85 -15.47 -7.00
C ASP A 34 -8.45 -14.11 -7.40
N PRO A 35 -9.17 -13.44 -6.48
CA PRO A 35 -9.80 -12.13 -6.72
C PRO A 35 -8.90 -11.04 -7.32
N TYR A 36 -7.61 -11.02 -6.99
CA TYR A 36 -6.63 -10.06 -7.52
C TYR A 36 -5.21 -10.62 -7.45
N LYS A 37 -4.28 -9.93 -8.11
CA LYS A 37 -2.86 -10.31 -8.19
C LYS A 37 -1.97 -9.21 -7.63
N VAL A 38 -0.85 -9.60 -7.03
CA VAL A 38 0.16 -8.73 -6.46
C VAL A 38 1.53 -9.03 -7.08
N LEU A 39 2.37 -8.01 -7.27
CA LEU A 39 3.76 -8.17 -7.68
C LEU A 39 4.69 -7.79 -6.54
N VAL A 40 5.56 -8.71 -6.09
CA VAL A 40 6.64 -8.42 -5.15
C VAL A 40 7.94 -8.17 -5.91
N VAL A 41 8.51 -6.98 -5.73
CA VAL A 41 9.81 -6.56 -6.25
C VAL A 41 10.85 -6.68 -5.14
N GLY A 42 11.59 -7.80 -5.13
CA GLY A 42 12.73 -8.05 -4.24
C GLY A 42 14.09 -7.74 -4.87
N GLN A 43 14.08 -7.23 -6.11
CA GLN A 43 15.30 -6.91 -6.86
C GLN A 43 16.08 -5.77 -6.18
N THR A 44 17.39 -5.95 -6.04
CA THR A 44 18.30 -4.91 -5.56
C THR A 44 19.49 -4.73 -6.49
N LEU A 45 20.04 -3.51 -6.56
CA LEU A 45 21.30 -3.20 -7.24
C LEU A 45 22.38 -2.74 -6.25
N GLY A 46 21.99 -2.43 -5.02
CA GLY A 46 22.84 -2.03 -3.90
C GLY A 46 22.85 -3.07 -2.79
N PHE A 47 22.80 -2.60 -1.53
CA PHE A 47 22.71 -3.48 -0.37
C PHE A 47 21.46 -4.37 -0.48
N ARG A 48 21.54 -5.58 0.06
CA ARG A 48 20.39 -6.49 0.14
C ARG A 48 20.14 -6.80 1.59
N HIS A 49 18.99 -6.38 2.08
CA HIS A 49 18.51 -6.72 3.41
C HIS A 49 18.22 -8.22 3.51
N SER A 50 18.53 -8.82 4.66
CA SER A 50 18.35 -10.27 4.89
C SER A 50 16.89 -10.69 4.80
N HIS A 51 15.99 -9.83 5.28
CA HIS A 51 14.58 -10.11 5.41
C HIS A 51 13.82 -10.19 4.06
N ILE A 52 14.40 -9.81 2.91
CA ILE A 52 13.66 -9.77 1.63
C ILE A 52 13.07 -11.13 1.24
N ASP A 53 13.79 -12.22 1.53
CA ASP A 53 13.30 -13.58 1.28
C ASP A 53 12.13 -13.91 2.24
N ASP A 54 12.23 -13.52 3.52
CA ASP A 54 11.16 -13.70 4.51
C ASP A 54 9.93 -12.86 4.17
N THR A 55 10.11 -11.61 3.74
CA THR A 55 9.06 -10.73 3.21
C THR A 55 8.32 -11.39 2.05
N THR A 56 9.08 -11.93 1.08
CA THR A 56 8.50 -12.56 -0.12
C THR A 56 7.63 -13.75 0.26
N ASN A 57 8.15 -14.65 1.11
CA ASN A 57 7.41 -15.82 1.56
C ASN A 57 6.17 -15.44 2.39
N ALA A 58 6.31 -14.46 3.30
CA ALA A 58 5.19 -13.99 4.12
C ALA A 58 4.06 -13.39 3.26
N ILE A 59 4.39 -12.65 2.20
CA ILE A 59 3.38 -12.10 1.28
C ILE A 59 2.71 -13.20 0.46
N ILE A 60 3.45 -14.23 0.04
CA ILE A 60 2.86 -15.43 -0.61
C ILE A 60 1.89 -16.12 0.34
N ASP A 61 2.29 -16.36 1.60
CA ASP A 61 1.44 -16.99 2.61
C ASP A 61 0.18 -16.14 2.90
N LEU A 62 0.32 -14.80 2.95
CA LEU A 62 -0.82 -13.89 3.05
C LEU A 62 -1.74 -13.99 1.84
N GLY A 63 -1.19 -14.12 0.63
CA GLY A 63 -1.95 -14.32 -0.60
C GLY A 63 -2.78 -15.59 -0.59
N GLU A 64 -2.15 -16.72 -0.24
CA GLU A 64 -2.81 -18.02 -0.09
C GLU A 64 -3.94 -17.97 0.96
N ALA A 65 -3.77 -17.19 2.02
CA ALA A 65 -4.75 -17.07 3.10
C ALA A 65 -5.90 -16.10 2.80
N ASN A 66 -5.68 -15.07 1.98
CA ASN A 66 -6.61 -13.95 1.81
C ASN A 66 -7.14 -13.79 0.37
N GLY A 67 -6.77 -14.69 -0.55
CA GLY A 67 -7.32 -14.73 -1.90
C GLY A 67 -6.68 -13.73 -2.84
N PHE A 68 -5.34 -13.73 -2.89
CA PHE A 68 -4.61 -13.07 -3.97
C PHE A 68 -3.37 -13.87 -4.37
N SER A 69 -3.08 -13.89 -5.67
CA SER A 69 -1.86 -14.51 -6.17
C SER A 69 -0.69 -13.54 -6.18
N VAL A 70 0.53 -14.07 -6.08
CA VAL A 70 1.76 -13.28 -5.98
C VAL A 70 2.73 -13.68 -7.07
N ASP A 71 3.08 -12.74 -7.94
CA ASP A 71 4.28 -12.85 -8.78
C ASP A 71 5.48 -12.22 -8.06
N VAL A 72 6.66 -12.78 -8.29
CA VAL A 72 7.91 -12.28 -7.70
C VAL A 72 8.85 -11.83 -8.80
N TRP A 73 9.45 -10.65 -8.66
CA TRP A 73 10.58 -10.21 -9.48
C TRP A 73 11.81 -9.95 -8.60
N ASP A 74 12.64 -10.98 -8.49
CA ASP A 74 13.90 -10.97 -7.74
C ASP A 74 14.88 -11.98 -8.34
N SER A 75 15.94 -11.51 -9.00
CA SER A 75 16.96 -12.39 -9.59
C SER A 75 17.69 -13.30 -8.59
N ARG A 76 17.60 -13.03 -7.28
CA ARG A 76 18.21 -13.87 -6.22
C ARG A 76 17.28 -14.95 -5.69
N GLN A 77 16.03 -15.00 -6.14
CA GLN A 77 15.04 -16.05 -5.81
C GLN A 77 14.64 -16.84 -7.08
N PRO A 78 15.57 -17.62 -7.68
CA PRO A 78 15.39 -18.19 -9.03
C PRO A 78 14.28 -19.23 -9.15
N THR A 79 13.75 -19.75 -8.04
CA THR A 79 12.61 -20.68 -8.04
C THR A 79 11.25 -19.99 -8.03
N LEU A 80 11.21 -18.69 -7.70
CA LEU A 80 9.98 -17.89 -7.62
C LEU A 80 9.91 -16.82 -8.70
N THR A 81 11.07 -16.29 -9.09
CA THR A 81 11.15 -15.09 -9.93
C THR A 81 10.61 -15.27 -11.34
N LEU A 82 9.96 -14.21 -11.85
CA LEU A 82 9.57 -14.09 -13.24
C LEU A 82 10.80 -14.17 -14.17
N THR A 83 10.60 -14.73 -15.36
CA THR A 83 11.70 -14.97 -16.32
C THR A 83 12.24 -13.71 -16.99
N SER A 84 11.51 -12.60 -16.91
CA SER A 84 11.86 -11.30 -17.45
C SER A 84 11.32 -10.20 -16.56
N SER A 85 11.80 -8.97 -16.76
CA SER A 85 11.25 -7.80 -16.07
C SER A 85 9.73 -7.69 -16.32
N PRO A 86 8.90 -7.52 -15.28
CA PRO A 86 7.47 -7.26 -15.44
C PRO A 86 7.17 -5.81 -15.85
N PHE A 87 8.14 -4.91 -15.76
CA PHE A 87 7.99 -3.48 -16.06
C PHE A 87 8.09 -3.19 -17.56
N THR A 88 7.23 -3.82 -18.36
CA THR A 88 7.21 -3.68 -19.82
C THR A 88 6.31 -2.55 -20.29
N SER A 89 5.10 -2.43 -19.73
CA SER A 89 4.15 -1.35 -20.02
C SER A 89 3.17 -1.17 -18.85
N GLY A 90 2.51 -0.01 -18.78
CA GLY A 90 1.45 0.20 -17.78
C GLY A 90 0.26 -0.75 -17.98
N GLU A 91 -0.03 -1.16 -19.22
CA GLU A 91 -1.07 -2.15 -19.53
C GLU A 91 -0.70 -3.54 -18.98
N ASP A 92 0.53 -3.98 -19.17
CA ASP A 92 1.00 -5.26 -18.61
C ASP A 92 0.98 -5.23 -17.08
N LEU A 93 1.35 -4.10 -16.47
CA LEU A 93 1.32 -3.94 -15.02
C LEU A 93 -0.11 -3.84 -14.45
N SER A 94 -1.12 -3.47 -15.26
CA SER A 94 -2.51 -3.34 -14.79
C SER A 94 -3.15 -4.67 -14.34
N GLN A 95 -2.49 -5.80 -14.59
CA GLN A 95 -2.90 -7.10 -14.03
C GLN A 95 -2.68 -7.18 -12.51
N TYR A 96 -1.78 -6.35 -11.95
CA TYR A 96 -1.51 -6.30 -10.53
C TYR A 96 -2.37 -5.22 -9.88
N ALA A 97 -3.11 -5.56 -8.83
CA ALA A 97 -3.85 -4.58 -8.05
C ALA A 97 -2.91 -3.71 -7.21
N THR A 98 -1.80 -4.29 -6.73
CA THR A 98 -0.74 -3.53 -6.07
C THR A 98 0.65 -4.11 -6.36
N ILE A 99 1.66 -3.24 -6.38
CA ILE A 99 3.07 -3.61 -6.56
C ILE A 99 3.83 -3.25 -5.28
N ILE A 100 4.53 -4.24 -4.72
CA ILE A 100 5.24 -4.14 -3.45
C ILE A 100 6.74 -4.04 -3.70
N PHE A 101 7.35 -2.96 -3.25
CA PHE A 101 8.81 -2.77 -3.27
C PHE A 101 9.37 -3.23 -1.93
N ALA A 102 9.85 -4.48 -1.90
CA ALA A 102 10.38 -5.14 -0.72
C ALA A 102 11.83 -4.72 -0.46
N SER A 103 11.99 -3.54 0.14
CA SER A 103 13.29 -2.96 0.54
C SER A 103 14.35 -2.91 -0.56
N PRO A 104 14.03 -2.39 -1.76
CA PRO A 104 15.03 -2.25 -2.80
C PRO A 104 16.05 -1.17 -2.45
N VAL A 105 17.33 -1.51 -2.52
CA VAL A 105 18.42 -0.52 -2.56
C VAL A 105 19.08 -0.55 -3.93
N ASP A 106 19.45 0.62 -4.43
CA ASP A 106 20.25 0.77 -5.64
C ASP A 106 21.51 1.63 -5.43
N ALA A 107 22.20 1.98 -6.50
CA ALA A 107 23.48 2.69 -6.42
C ALA A 107 23.34 4.22 -6.43
N THR A 108 22.13 4.77 -6.20
CA THR A 108 21.83 6.19 -6.41
C THR A 108 21.92 7.09 -5.17
N ASN A 109 22.15 6.53 -3.98
CA ASN A 109 22.20 7.29 -2.71
C ASN A 109 23.24 8.44 -2.67
N ASN A 110 24.21 8.46 -3.59
CA ASN A 110 25.16 9.56 -3.76
C ASN A 110 24.68 10.67 -4.72
N LEU A 111 23.45 10.57 -5.22
CA LEU A 111 22.81 11.48 -6.18
C LEU A 111 23.54 11.62 -7.53
N ASP A 112 24.39 10.66 -7.89
CA ASP A 112 25.04 10.63 -9.20
C ASP A 112 24.08 10.05 -10.25
N PRO A 113 23.57 10.85 -11.22
CA PRO A 113 22.59 10.39 -12.19
C PRO A 113 23.14 9.35 -13.18
N ASN A 114 24.46 9.09 -13.17
CA ASN A 114 25.07 8.06 -14.00
C ASN A 114 25.10 6.69 -13.30
N ARG A 115 24.68 6.61 -12.03
CA ARG A 115 24.59 5.34 -11.32
C ARG A 115 23.35 4.58 -11.78
N PRO A 116 23.45 3.24 -11.90
CA PRO A 116 22.28 2.44 -12.24
C PRO A 116 21.27 2.53 -11.10
N ARG A 117 20.04 2.86 -11.50
CA ARG A 117 18.84 2.86 -10.67
C ARG A 117 18.07 1.56 -10.86
N LEU A 118 17.24 1.18 -9.89
CA LEU A 118 16.50 -0.09 -9.89
C LEU A 118 15.75 -0.36 -11.20
N LEU A 119 14.97 0.62 -11.64
CA LEU A 119 14.23 0.59 -12.90
C LEU A 119 14.93 1.47 -13.92
N ASN A 120 15.16 0.99 -15.14
CA ASN A 120 15.66 1.83 -16.22
C ASN A 120 14.58 2.83 -16.73
N ASP A 121 14.90 3.67 -17.72
CA ASP A 121 13.98 4.70 -18.24
C ASP A 121 12.66 4.14 -18.77
N ALA A 122 12.69 3.03 -19.51
CA ALA A 122 11.48 2.40 -20.05
C ALA A 122 10.65 1.73 -18.94
N GLU A 123 11.32 1.05 -18.00
CA GLU A 123 10.67 0.39 -16.87
C GLU A 123 10.03 1.42 -15.92
N LEU A 124 10.70 2.53 -15.66
CA LEU A 124 10.13 3.64 -14.88
C LEU A 124 8.92 4.25 -15.59
N ALA A 125 8.99 4.46 -16.91
CA ALA A 125 7.85 4.99 -17.65
C ALA A 125 6.63 4.05 -17.59
N ALA A 126 6.85 2.73 -17.63
CA ALA A 126 5.80 1.74 -17.43
C ALA A 126 5.21 1.84 -16.01
N PHE A 127 6.06 1.94 -14.99
CA PHE A 127 5.63 2.07 -13.60
C PHE A 127 4.85 3.37 -13.34
N GLN A 128 5.31 4.50 -13.89
CA GLN A 128 4.60 5.78 -13.84
C GLN A 128 3.21 5.70 -14.49
N ALA A 129 3.11 5.03 -15.65
CA ALA A 129 1.84 4.83 -16.32
C ALA A 129 0.88 3.95 -15.51
N TYR A 130 1.40 2.94 -14.82
CA TYR A 130 0.64 2.10 -13.89
C TYR A 130 0.06 2.90 -12.73
N ILE A 131 0.88 3.70 -12.03
CA ILE A 131 0.41 4.58 -10.94
C ILE A 131 -0.65 5.56 -11.44
N ARG A 132 -0.39 6.23 -12.57
CA ARG A 132 -1.34 7.18 -13.19
C ARG A 132 -2.66 6.57 -13.65
N SER A 133 -2.72 5.24 -13.76
CA SER A 133 -3.92 4.50 -14.12
C SER A 133 -4.67 3.96 -12.91
N GLY A 134 -4.29 4.36 -11.69
CA GLY A 134 -4.94 3.92 -10.45
C GLY A 134 -4.28 2.72 -9.76
N GLY A 135 -3.06 2.35 -10.18
CA GLY A 135 -2.35 1.23 -9.57
C GLY A 135 -1.95 1.46 -8.11
N GLY A 136 -1.99 0.40 -7.30
CA GLY A 136 -1.51 0.41 -5.92
C GLY A 136 0.01 0.24 -5.80
N TYR A 137 0.61 0.89 -4.80
CA TYR A 137 2.02 0.79 -4.45
C TYR A 137 2.22 0.60 -2.96
N VAL A 138 3.05 -0.38 -2.59
CA VAL A 138 3.50 -0.61 -1.21
C VAL A 138 5.01 -0.49 -1.15
N GLY A 139 5.53 0.47 -0.39
CA GLY A 139 6.95 0.61 -0.10
C GLY A 139 7.30 0.04 1.27
N LEU A 140 8.27 -0.87 1.35
CA LEU A 140 8.69 -1.49 2.61
C LEU A 140 10.13 -1.13 2.96
N HIS A 141 10.32 -0.62 4.18
CA HIS A 141 11.59 -0.30 4.82
C HIS A 141 12.55 0.45 3.88
N ALA A 142 13.48 -0.25 3.22
CA ALA A 142 14.46 0.39 2.33
C ALA A 142 13.90 0.91 1.00
N ALA A 143 12.59 0.85 0.76
CA ALA A 143 11.98 1.46 -0.42
C ALA A 143 12.29 2.96 -0.56
N THR A 144 12.50 3.68 0.56
CA THR A 144 12.95 5.09 0.57
C THR A 144 14.46 5.27 0.35
N ASP A 145 15.24 4.19 0.32
CA ASP A 145 16.68 4.15 -0.02
C ASP A 145 16.94 3.69 -1.47
N SER A 146 15.98 3.93 -2.36
CA SER A 146 16.06 3.57 -3.77
C SER A 146 15.78 4.76 -4.68
N MET A 147 16.32 4.70 -5.91
CA MET A 147 16.04 5.65 -6.99
C MET A 147 16.13 7.13 -6.56
N HIS A 148 17.10 7.48 -5.71
CA HIS A 148 17.33 8.82 -5.17
C HIS A 148 17.52 9.91 -6.24
N THR A 149 17.88 9.52 -7.47
CA THR A 149 18.02 10.40 -8.64
C THR A 149 16.70 10.63 -9.40
N VAL A 150 15.59 10.05 -8.94
CA VAL A 150 14.26 10.15 -9.54
C VAL A 150 13.32 10.88 -8.56
N PRO A 151 13.18 12.21 -8.65
CA PRO A 151 12.33 12.99 -7.74
C PRO A 151 10.89 12.46 -7.64
N TRP A 152 10.31 12.09 -8.79
CA TRP A 152 8.97 11.49 -8.86
C TRP A 152 8.80 10.25 -7.97
N TYR A 153 9.86 9.43 -7.82
CA TYR A 153 9.77 8.24 -6.95
C TYR A 153 9.82 8.63 -5.47
N SER A 154 10.60 9.65 -5.09
CA SER A 154 10.56 10.15 -3.71
C SER A 154 9.20 10.78 -3.38
N GLU A 155 8.56 11.46 -4.35
CA GLU A 155 7.20 11.97 -4.19
C GLU A 155 6.20 10.81 -4.00
N LEU A 156 6.23 9.78 -4.87
CA LEU A 156 5.40 8.59 -4.72
C LEU A 156 5.57 7.89 -3.37
N THR A 157 6.83 7.69 -2.93
CA THR A 157 7.12 6.88 -1.74
C THR A 157 6.92 7.62 -0.42
N GLY A 158 7.03 8.95 -0.39
CA GLY A 158 6.83 9.70 0.85
C GLY A 158 6.94 11.19 0.71
N GLY A 159 6.26 11.80 -0.28
CA GLY A 159 6.20 13.26 -0.37
C GLY A 159 7.56 13.94 -0.56
N GLY A 160 8.51 13.24 -1.18
CA GLY A 160 9.88 13.73 -1.34
C GLY A 160 10.84 13.33 -0.20
N ALA A 161 10.35 12.70 0.86
CA ALA A 161 11.18 12.10 1.89
C ALA A 161 11.98 10.91 1.32
N ARG A 162 13.29 10.89 1.61
CA ARG A 162 14.21 9.81 1.27
C ARG A 162 14.95 9.35 2.50
N PHE A 163 15.44 8.12 2.48
CA PHE A 163 16.35 7.63 3.50
C PHE A 163 17.56 8.56 3.64
N ARG A 164 17.91 8.91 4.89
CA ARG A 164 19.09 9.70 5.22
C ARG A 164 20.14 8.88 5.94
N ASN A 165 19.74 8.24 7.04
CA ASN A 165 20.57 7.37 7.89
C ASN A 165 19.67 6.67 8.92
N HIS A 166 20.27 5.78 9.72
CA HIS A 166 19.64 5.18 10.89
C HIS A 166 20.68 5.02 12.02
N PRO A 167 20.27 4.96 13.30
CA PRO A 167 21.13 4.54 14.40
C PRO A 167 21.29 3.01 14.41
N ALA A 168 21.97 2.48 15.43
CA ALA A 168 21.97 1.03 15.66
C ALA A 168 20.54 0.53 15.91
N GLN A 169 20.25 -0.71 15.50
CA GLN A 169 18.99 -1.39 15.81
C GLN A 169 18.76 -1.39 17.32
N GLN A 170 17.55 -1.01 17.72
CA GLN A 170 17.19 -0.86 19.12
C GLN A 170 15.67 -0.88 19.30
N THR A 171 15.23 -1.01 20.55
CA THR A 171 13.81 -0.93 20.87
C THR A 171 13.33 0.52 20.86
N ALA A 172 12.18 0.78 20.27
CA ALA A 172 11.49 2.06 20.28
C ALA A 172 9.96 1.85 20.34
N THR A 173 9.23 2.90 20.69
CA THR A 173 7.76 2.92 20.68
C THR A 173 7.26 3.59 19.41
N MET A 174 6.48 2.86 18.63
CA MET A 174 5.66 3.41 17.55
C MET A 174 4.31 3.88 18.13
N ARG A 175 3.76 4.98 17.62
CA ARG A 175 2.46 5.53 17.99
C ARG A 175 1.52 5.53 16.79
N VAL A 176 0.36 4.91 16.94
CA VAL A 176 -0.69 4.91 15.91
C VAL A 176 -1.40 6.27 15.95
N GLU A 177 -1.28 7.04 14.87
CA GLU A 177 -1.92 8.35 14.73
C GLU A 177 -3.25 8.26 13.98
N SER A 178 -3.39 7.30 13.07
CA SER A 178 -4.63 7.09 12.32
C SER A 178 -5.22 5.72 12.64
N PRO A 179 -5.97 5.54 13.75
CA PRO A 179 -6.50 4.24 14.17
C PRO A 179 -7.69 3.76 13.32
N GLY A 180 -8.26 4.62 12.46
CA GLY A 180 -9.37 4.27 11.57
C GLY A 180 -8.95 3.62 10.24
N HIS A 181 -7.67 3.70 9.87
CA HIS A 181 -7.19 3.13 8.61
C HIS A 181 -7.15 1.59 8.69
N PRO A 182 -7.56 0.85 7.63
CA PRO A 182 -7.61 -0.62 7.68
C PRO A 182 -6.31 -1.28 8.11
N SER A 183 -5.15 -0.72 7.76
CA SER A 183 -3.84 -1.24 8.17
C SER A 183 -3.51 -1.01 9.65
N THR A 184 -4.22 -0.15 10.39
CA THR A 184 -3.85 0.24 11.76
C THR A 184 -4.93 -0.04 12.79
N THR A 185 -6.16 -0.36 12.38
CA THR A 185 -7.30 -0.64 13.28
C THR A 185 -7.04 -1.75 14.31
N MET A 186 -6.19 -2.73 13.97
CA MET A 186 -5.80 -3.84 14.86
C MET A 186 -4.66 -3.50 15.82
N LEU A 187 -3.93 -2.41 15.57
CA LEU A 187 -2.72 -2.06 16.31
C LEU A 187 -3.04 -1.42 17.66
N PRO A 188 -2.23 -1.66 18.70
CA PRO A 188 -2.31 -0.89 19.93
C PRO A 188 -1.86 0.56 19.67
N THR A 189 -2.42 1.51 20.41
CA THR A 189 -2.03 2.94 20.32
C THR A 189 -0.53 3.15 20.48
N GLU A 190 0.10 2.42 21.40
CA GLU A 190 1.56 2.37 21.55
C GLU A 190 2.05 0.96 21.23
N TRP A 191 2.93 0.84 20.25
CA TRP A 191 3.46 -0.42 19.76
C TRP A 191 4.98 -0.47 19.89
N VAL A 192 5.46 -1.24 20.87
CA VAL A 192 6.90 -1.33 21.19
C VAL A 192 7.54 -2.45 20.37
N ARG A 193 8.58 -2.12 19.59
CA ARG A 193 9.28 -3.06 18.71
C ARG A 193 10.78 -2.87 18.76
N PHE A 194 11.55 -3.90 18.38
CA PHE A 194 12.99 -3.81 18.10
C PHE A 194 13.18 -3.84 16.59
N ASP A 195 13.79 -2.80 16.02
CA ASP A 195 13.98 -2.68 14.58
C ASP A 195 15.13 -1.70 14.23
N GLU A 196 15.34 -1.45 12.94
CA GLU A 196 16.21 -0.40 12.40
C GLU A 196 15.38 0.83 11.99
N TRP A 197 15.56 1.93 12.72
CA TRP A 197 14.71 3.12 12.58
C TRP A 197 15.28 4.15 11.61
N TYR A 198 14.60 4.36 10.49
CA TYR A 198 15.05 5.29 9.44
C TYR A 198 14.77 6.73 9.81
N ASN A 199 15.80 7.57 9.67
CA ASN A 199 15.65 9.00 9.59
C ASN A 199 15.55 9.42 8.13
N PHE A 200 14.78 10.47 7.86
CA PHE A 200 14.50 10.93 6.50
C PHE A 200 15.17 12.26 6.19
N THR A 201 15.27 12.59 4.90
CA THR A 201 15.83 13.87 4.44
C THR A 201 14.93 15.07 4.73
N THR A 202 13.62 14.84 4.78
CA THR A 202 12.58 15.79 5.15
C THR A 202 11.48 15.05 5.91
N ASN A 203 10.65 15.79 6.65
CA ASN A 203 9.44 15.25 7.25
C ASN A 203 8.35 15.19 6.16
N PRO A 204 7.70 14.03 5.92
CA PRO A 204 6.72 13.88 4.84
C PRO A 204 5.31 14.39 5.19
N ARG A 205 5.04 14.77 6.46
CA ARG A 205 3.67 14.99 6.97
C ARG A 205 2.81 15.99 6.19
N GLU A 206 3.41 17.01 5.59
CA GLU A 206 2.66 17.99 4.78
C GLU A 206 2.06 17.31 3.53
N ASP A 207 2.81 16.38 2.93
CA ASP A 207 2.45 15.75 1.66
C ASP A 207 1.72 14.39 1.81
N VAL A 208 1.68 13.81 3.02
CA VAL A 208 1.16 12.45 3.24
C VAL A 208 0.24 12.34 4.47
N HIS A 209 -0.66 11.37 4.43
CA HIS A 209 -1.44 10.97 5.59
C HIS A 209 -0.62 10.04 6.49
N VAL A 210 -0.18 10.57 7.64
CA VAL A 210 0.64 9.81 8.59
C VAL A 210 -0.21 8.79 9.34
N LEU A 211 0.21 7.52 9.29
CA LEU A 211 -0.45 6.40 9.96
C LEU A 211 0.18 6.12 11.32
N ILE A 212 1.52 6.14 11.37
CA ILE A 212 2.31 5.80 12.54
C ILE A 212 3.51 6.74 12.66
N THR A 213 3.76 7.27 13.86
CA THR A 213 5.00 7.98 14.21
C THR A 213 5.88 7.16 15.15
N LEU A 214 7.17 7.52 15.20
CA LEU A 214 8.16 6.93 16.08
C LEU A 214 8.48 7.88 17.25
N ASP A 215 8.42 7.40 18.48
CA ASP A 215 8.73 8.20 19.66
C ASP A 215 10.24 8.24 19.93
N GLU A 216 10.91 9.30 19.46
CA GLU A 216 12.34 9.53 19.70
C GLU A 216 12.75 9.69 21.17
N SER A 217 11.81 9.87 22.10
CA SER A 217 12.13 9.88 23.53
C SER A 217 12.41 8.48 24.10
N THR A 218 12.07 7.43 23.36
CA THR A 218 12.16 6.03 23.80
C THR A 218 13.43 5.31 23.33
N TYR A 219 14.22 5.94 22.45
CA TYR A 219 15.44 5.38 21.89
C TYR A 219 16.48 6.46 21.60
N ASN A 220 17.65 6.09 21.08
CA ASN A 220 18.67 7.03 20.62
C ASN A 220 18.65 7.17 19.09
N PRO A 221 18.11 8.27 18.52
CA PRO A 221 17.99 8.47 17.07
C PRO A 221 19.31 8.81 16.36
N GLY A 222 20.37 9.11 17.12
CA GLY A 222 21.68 9.48 16.57
C GLY A 222 21.68 10.80 15.79
N ASN A 223 22.62 10.96 14.86
CA ASN A 223 22.90 12.23 14.18
C ASN A 223 21.91 12.59 13.05
N GLY A 224 20.75 11.94 12.98
CA GLY A 224 19.73 12.18 11.96
C GLY A 224 18.34 12.42 12.52
N ALA A 225 18.20 12.55 13.84
CA ALA A 225 16.93 12.75 14.54
C ALA A 225 15.95 13.68 13.80
N MET A 226 14.73 13.21 13.63
CA MET A 226 13.58 13.94 13.08
C MET A 226 12.97 14.86 14.15
N GLY A 227 13.17 14.55 15.44
CA GLY A 227 12.78 15.38 16.57
C GLY A 227 11.42 15.02 17.13
N ALA A 228 10.58 16.02 17.41
CA ALA A 228 9.28 15.83 18.06
C ALA A 228 8.27 15.09 17.17
N ASP A 229 8.47 15.12 15.86
CA ASP A 229 7.61 14.48 14.88
C ASP A 229 8.46 13.61 13.94
N HIS A 230 8.19 12.31 13.94
CA HIS A 230 8.91 11.32 13.16
C HIS A 230 7.92 10.35 12.51
N PRO A 231 7.29 10.71 11.38
CA PRO A 231 6.47 9.78 10.61
C PRO A 231 7.30 8.57 10.18
N LEU A 232 6.76 7.37 10.39
CA LEU A 232 7.41 6.10 10.08
C LEU A 232 6.59 5.24 9.11
N ALA A 233 5.26 5.31 9.19
CA ALA A 233 4.36 4.72 8.22
C ALA A 233 3.31 5.74 7.78
N TRP A 234 2.96 5.74 6.50
CA TRP A 234 2.04 6.70 5.90
C TRP A 234 1.39 6.16 4.63
N CYS A 235 0.37 6.88 4.17
CA CYS A 235 -0.28 6.63 2.89
C CYS A 235 -0.67 7.96 2.23
N HIS A 236 -0.89 7.94 0.93
CA HIS A 236 -1.47 9.07 0.18
C HIS A 236 -1.95 8.62 -1.20
N ASN A 237 -2.80 9.44 -1.81
CA ASN A 237 -3.17 9.31 -3.21
C ASN A 237 -2.18 10.11 -4.07
N PHE A 238 -1.46 9.44 -4.98
CA PHE A 238 -0.39 10.06 -5.76
C PHE A 238 -0.59 9.84 -7.26
N GLU A 239 -0.76 10.93 -8.01
CA GLU A 239 -1.07 10.94 -9.45
C GLU A 239 -2.20 9.97 -9.84
N GLY A 240 -3.17 9.74 -8.96
CA GLY A 240 -4.31 8.83 -9.18
C GLY A 240 -4.15 7.41 -8.64
N GLY A 241 -2.93 7.01 -8.23
CA GLY A 241 -2.68 5.72 -7.59
C GLY A 241 -2.73 5.81 -6.05
N ARG A 242 -2.83 4.66 -5.38
CA ARG A 242 -2.79 4.55 -3.91
C ARG A 242 -1.40 4.12 -3.47
N SER A 243 -0.72 4.94 -2.66
CA SER A 243 0.62 4.65 -2.15
C SER A 243 0.59 4.48 -0.64
N TRP A 244 1.22 3.42 -0.15
CA TRP A 244 1.34 3.09 1.27
C TRP A 244 2.79 2.72 1.58
N TYR A 245 3.31 3.17 2.71
CA TYR A 245 4.69 2.93 3.13
C TYR A 245 4.78 2.56 4.61
N GLU A 246 5.67 1.61 4.92
CA GLU A 246 6.07 1.25 6.29
C GLU A 246 7.60 1.21 6.38
N GLY A 247 8.16 2.01 7.29
CA GLY A 247 9.61 2.13 7.51
C GLY A 247 10.22 1.07 8.42
N ALA A 248 9.43 0.37 9.24
CA ALA A 248 9.85 -0.79 10.03
C ALA A 248 9.92 -2.07 9.18
N GLY A 249 10.45 -3.16 9.76
CA GLY A 249 10.52 -4.46 9.08
C GLY A 249 11.92 -4.88 8.64
N HIS A 250 12.99 -4.25 9.15
CA HIS A 250 14.37 -4.67 8.88
C HIS A 250 14.67 -6.06 9.44
N THR A 251 14.11 -6.36 10.62
CA THR A 251 14.41 -7.64 11.28
C THR A 251 13.62 -8.77 10.63
N ASP A 252 14.29 -9.89 10.37
CA ASP A 252 13.67 -11.11 9.84
C ASP A 252 12.46 -11.56 10.70
N VAL A 253 12.50 -11.30 12.01
CA VAL A 253 11.41 -11.64 12.96
C VAL A 253 10.11 -10.89 12.65
N SER A 254 10.16 -9.66 12.12
CA SER A 254 8.96 -8.89 11.75
C SER A 254 8.07 -9.67 10.78
N TRP A 255 8.66 -10.46 9.88
CA TRP A 255 7.95 -11.25 8.86
C TRP A 255 7.36 -12.58 9.37
N SER A 256 7.36 -12.76 10.70
CA SER A 256 6.67 -13.85 11.41
C SER A 256 5.80 -13.35 12.55
N ASP A 257 5.78 -12.04 12.80
CA ASP A 257 4.96 -11.40 13.83
C ASP A 257 3.53 -11.22 13.28
N PRO A 258 2.50 -11.86 13.87
CA PRO A 258 1.14 -11.79 13.35
C PRO A 258 0.60 -10.36 13.26
N LEU A 259 0.95 -9.49 14.21
CA LEU A 259 0.43 -8.13 14.24
C LEU A 259 1.10 -7.26 13.17
N PHE A 260 2.39 -7.49 12.90
CA PHE A 260 3.09 -6.85 11.79
C PHE A 260 2.56 -7.34 10.43
N LEU A 261 2.32 -8.64 10.29
CA LEU A 261 1.75 -9.20 9.05
C LEU A 261 0.32 -8.70 8.79
N GLU A 262 -0.50 -8.54 9.82
CA GLU A 262 -1.85 -7.97 9.70
C GLU A 262 -1.80 -6.48 9.27
N HIS A 263 -0.82 -5.71 9.80
CA HIS A 263 -0.55 -4.34 9.37
C HIS A 263 -0.17 -4.28 7.87
N ILE A 264 0.76 -5.13 7.43
CA ILE A 264 1.17 -5.21 6.03
C ILE A 264 -0.01 -5.62 5.14
N LEU A 265 -0.80 -6.62 5.55
CA LEU A 265 -1.98 -7.06 4.79
C LEU A 265 -2.98 -5.91 4.59
N GLY A 266 -3.29 -5.14 5.64
CA GLY A 266 -4.21 -4.01 5.50
C GLY A 266 -3.68 -2.92 4.56
N GLY A 267 -2.37 -2.71 4.49
CA GLY A 267 -1.74 -1.81 3.50
C GLY A 267 -1.85 -2.35 2.07
N ILE A 268 -1.62 -3.65 1.88
CA ILE A 268 -1.78 -4.35 0.59
C ILE A 268 -3.23 -4.25 0.12
N GLU A 269 -4.20 -4.59 0.96
CA GLU A 269 -5.63 -4.58 0.61
C GLU A 269 -6.14 -3.18 0.33
N TRP A 270 -5.68 -2.17 1.08
CA TRP A 270 -6.07 -0.78 0.86
C TRP A 270 -5.54 -0.24 -0.46
N THR A 271 -4.25 -0.49 -0.76
CA THR A 271 -3.65 -0.08 -2.06
C THR A 271 -4.22 -0.85 -3.24
N ALA A 272 -4.63 -2.10 -3.04
CA ALA A 272 -5.34 -2.90 -4.03
C ALA A 272 -6.82 -2.48 -4.24
N GLY A 273 -7.35 -1.55 -3.42
CA GLY A 273 -8.75 -1.12 -3.47
C GLY A 273 -9.76 -2.17 -3.00
N VAL A 274 -9.30 -3.17 -2.24
CA VAL A 274 -10.14 -4.24 -1.67
C VAL A 274 -10.86 -3.74 -0.42
N VAL A 275 -10.21 -2.86 0.33
CA VAL A 275 -10.77 -2.18 1.50
C VAL A 275 -10.63 -0.66 1.37
N THR A 276 -11.49 0.07 2.08
CA THR A 276 -11.46 1.52 2.23
C THR A 276 -11.52 1.86 3.71
N GLY A 277 -11.09 3.06 4.08
CA GLY A 277 -11.19 3.54 5.46
C GLY A 277 -10.04 4.44 5.89
N GLY A 278 -10.20 5.09 7.04
CA GLY A 278 -9.25 6.08 7.52
C GLY A 278 -9.27 7.35 6.68
N GLY A 279 -10.42 7.66 6.08
CA GLY A 279 -10.59 8.78 5.14
C GLY A 279 -9.79 8.60 3.85
N ASP A 280 -9.59 7.35 3.41
CA ASP A 280 -8.89 7.00 2.16
C ASP A 280 -7.60 7.80 1.91
N CYS A 281 -6.89 8.09 3.01
CA CYS A 281 -5.61 8.78 3.05
C CYS A 281 -5.58 10.13 2.32
N VAL A 282 -6.71 10.85 2.30
CA VAL A 282 -6.78 12.21 1.78
C VAL A 282 -6.06 13.18 2.71
N THR A 283 -5.33 14.16 2.15
CA THR A 283 -4.68 15.23 2.91
C THR A 283 -5.38 16.57 2.68
N PHE A 284 -5.17 17.55 3.58
CA PHE A 284 -5.69 18.91 3.39
C PHE A 284 -5.12 19.54 2.12
N ASP A 285 -3.81 19.42 1.92
CA ASP A 285 -3.10 19.88 0.72
C ASP A 285 -3.69 19.29 -0.57
N GLU A 286 -4.01 18.00 -0.59
CA GLU A 286 -4.65 17.35 -1.74
C GLU A 286 -6.00 18.00 -2.06
N VAL A 287 -6.81 18.33 -1.05
CA VAL A 287 -8.10 18.99 -1.26
C VAL A 287 -7.91 20.43 -1.74
N ASP A 288 -6.93 21.15 -1.19
CA ASP A 288 -6.61 22.50 -1.62
C ASP A 288 -6.13 22.57 -3.07
N GLU A 289 -5.36 21.58 -3.53
CA GLU A 289 -4.99 21.47 -4.95
C GLU A 289 -6.23 21.28 -5.85
N VAL A 290 -7.19 20.45 -5.43
CA VAL A 290 -8.46 20.30 -6.16
C VAL A 290 -9.19 21.64 -6.20
N VAL A 291 -9.31 22.36 -5.08
CA VAL A 291 -9.98 23.67 -5.04
C VAL A 291 -9.28 24.70 -5.93
N ALA A 292 -7.95 24.74 -5.92
CA ALA A 292 -7.15 25.64 -6.76
C ALA A 292 -7.32 25.34 -8.27
N GLY A 293 -7.62 24.09 -8.64
CA GLY A 293 -7.93 23.69 -10.01
C GLY A 293 -9.32 24.13 -10.50
N LEU A 294 -10.23 24.53 -9.60
CA LEU A 294 -11.60 24.94 -9.91
C LEU A 294 -11.66 26.42 -10.31
N GLU A 295 -11.14 26.76 -11.49
CA GLU A 295 -11.25 28.11 -12.06
C GLU A 295 -12.10 28.11 -13.34
N ASP A 296 -13.23 28.84 -13.35
CA ASP A 296 -14.04 29.08 -14.56
C ASP A 296 -14.18 30.58 -14.92
N GLY A 297 -13.51 31.46 -14.15
CA GLY A 297 -13.58 32.92 -14.29
C GLY A 297 -14.92 33.54 -13.83
N SER A 298 -15.80 32.76 -13.20
CA SER A 298 -17.05 33.27 -12.64
C SER A 298 -16.89 33.70 -11.18
N VAL A 299 -17.50 34.83 -10.84
CA VAL A 299 -17.59 35.35 -9.46
C VAL A 299 -18.23 34.33 -8.51
N ARG A 300 -19.07 33.42 -9.03
CA ARG A 300 -19.68 32.35 -8.24
C ARG A 300 -18.64 31.35 -7.77
N VAL A 301 -17.82 30.84 -8.70
CA VAL A 301 -16.78 29.86 -8.39
C VAL A 301 -15.70 30.49 -7.53
N GLU A 302 -15.20 31.68 -7.88
CA GLU A 302 -14.22 32.40 -7.05
C GLU A 302 -14.67 32.55 -5.59
N LYS A 303 -15.94 32.93 -5.38
CA LYS A 303 -16.50 33.05 -4.02
C LYS A 303 -16.63 31.69 -3.32
N LEU A 304 -17.14 30.67 -4.01
CA LEU A 304 -17.35 29.36 -3.40
C LEU A 304 -16.03 28.65 -3.09
N SER A 305 -15.06 28.68 -4.01
CA SER A 305 -13.72 28.15 -3.77
C SER A 305 -13.05 28.88 -2.61
N GLY A 306 -13.16 30.22 -2.53
CA GLY A 306 -12.65 30.98 -1.40
C GLY A 306 -13.35 30.68 -0.05
N ASP A 307 -14.66 30.45 -0.06
CA ASP A 307 -15.40 29.99 1.14
C ASP A 307 -14.90 28.58 1.56
N VAL A 308 -14.70 27.66 0.61
CA VAL A 308 -14.22 26.29 0.88
C VAL A 308 -12.81 26.31 1.45
N SER A 309 -11.84 27.00 0.81
CA SER A 309 -10.47 27.11 1.32
C SER A 309 -10.43 27.70 2.72
N ALA A 310 -11.22 28.74 3.02
CA ALA A 310 -11.26 29.30 4.37
C ALA A 310 -11.79 28.32 5.43
N TYR A 311 -12.65 27.37 5.04
CA TYR A 311 -13.07 26.28 5.93
C TYR A 311 -12.02 25.19 6.04
N LEU A 312 -11.32 24.84 4.95
CA LEU A 312 -10.20 23.89 4.99
C LEU A 312 -9.10 24.39 5.92
N ASP A 313 -8.63 25.64 5.77
CA ASP A 313 -7.65 26.28 6.65
C ASP A 313 -8.05 26.19 8.14
N ALA A 314 -9.33 26.48 8.43
CA ALA A 314 -9.84 26.47 9.80
C ALA A 314 -9.99 25.06 10.38
N ALA A 315 -10.34 24.09 9.55
CA ALA A 315 -10.42 22.69 9.93
C ALA A 315 -9.02 22.10 10.18
N GLU A 316 -8.07 22.38 9.30
CA GLU A 316 -6.67 21.96 9.43
C GLU A 316 -6.06 22.54 10.72
N ALA A 317 -6.24 23.84 10.97
CA ALA A 317 -5.77 24.47 12.19
C ALA A 317 -6.38 23.85 13.47
N SER A 318 -7.62 23.35 13.39
CA SER A 318 -8.28 22.66 14.51
C SER A 318 -7.72 21.24 14.68
N ALA A 319 -7.52 20.51 13.58
CA ALA A 319 -6.93 19.18 13.57
C ALA A 319 -5.49 19.20 14.11
N ALA A 320 -4.68 20.17 13.71
CA ALA A 320 -3.31 20.37 14.21
C ALA A 320 -3.25 20.75 15.70
N ALA A 321 -4.38 21.14 16.30
CA ALA A 321 -4.53 21.42 17.72
C ALA A 321 -5.19 20.25 18.50
N ASP A 322 -5.30 19.06 17.88
CA ASP A 322 -6.01 17.89 18.40
C ASP A 322 -7.50 18.14 18.71
N ASP A 323 -8.11 19.18 18.10
CA ASP A 323 -9.55 19.48 18.22
C ASP A 323 -10.32 18.94 17.01
N HIS A 324 -10.32 17.61 16.88
CA HIS A 324 -10.97 16.90 15.77
C HIS A 324 -12.49 17.14 15.72
N ALA A 325 -13.14 17.38 16.87
CA ALA A 325 -14.57 17.68 16.91
C ALA A 325 -14.89 19.01 16.23
N THR A 326 -14.07 20.05 16.46
CA THR A 326 -14.19 21.32 15.74
C THR A 326 -13.80 21.14 14.27
N ALA A 327 -12.74 20.39 13.97
CA ALA A 327 -12.34 20.11 12.59
C ALA A 327 -13.49 19.49 11.77
N VAL A 328 -14.14 18.44 12.29
CA VAL A 328 -15.33 17.82 11.67
C VAL A 328 -16.45 18.84 11.44
N ALA A 329 -16.77 19.65 12.46
CA ALA A 329 -17.84 20.64 12.36
C ALA A 329 -17.56 21.73 11.30
N VAL A 330 -16.29 22.08 11.10
CA VAL A 330 -15.85 23.03 10.07
C VAL A 330 -15.84 22.36 8.69
N LEU A 331 -15.35 21.13 8.57
CA LEU A 331 -15.37 20.37 7.32
C LEU A 331 -16.79 20.14 6.80
N GLN A 332 -17.78 19.92 7.69
CA GLN A 332 -19.18 19.85 7.29
C GLN A 332 -19.69 21.16 6.64
N GLN A 333 -19.13 22.31 7.00
CA GLN A 333 -19.42 23.58 6.35
C GLN A 333 -18.76 23.66 4.96
N ALA A 334 -17.50 23.23 4.85
CA ALA A 334 -16.81 23.09 3.57
C ALA A 334 -17.60 22.18 2.61
N PHE A 335 -18.02 21.02 3.09
CA PHE A 335 -18.80 20.02 2.35
C PHE A 335 -20.10 20.61 1.78
N GLY A 336 -20.84 21.35 2.61
CA GLY A 336 -22.07 22.03 2.17
C GLY A 336 -21.83 23.07 1.07
N LYS A 337 -20.67 23.74 1.07
CA LYS A 337 -20.29 24.72 0.03
C LYS A 337 -19.79 24.04 -1.24
N ALA A 338 -19.04 22.95 -1.11
CA ALA A 338 -18.46 22.20 -2.23
C ALA A 338 -19.52 21.70 -3.23
N HIS A 339 -20.71 21.31 -2.75
CA HIS A 339 -21.82 20.97 -3.66
C HIS A 339 -22.22 22.08 -4.64
N GLY A 340 -21.97 23.36 -4.29
CA GLY A 340 -22.21 24.50 -5.17
C GLY A 340 -21.20 24.63 -6.31
N LEU A 341 -20.03 23.99 -6.19
CA LEU A 341 -18.99 23.95 -7.22
C LEU A 341 -19.22 22.86 -8.27
N GLN A 342 -20.13 21.91 -7.99
CA GLN A 342 -20.51 20.81 -8.89
C GLN A 342 -19.33 19.91 -9.31
N ASP A 343 -18.27 19.88 -8.51
CA ASP A 343 -17.14 18.99 -8.70
C ASP A 343 -17.30 17.77 -7.76
N PRO A 344 -17.50 16.55 -8.31
CA PRO A 344 -17.71 15.36 -7.49
C PRO A 344 -16.45 14.95 -6.73
N THR A 345 -15.26 15.17 -7.30
CA THR A 345 -13.98 14.83 -6.68
C THR A 345 -13.76 15.65 -5.42
N LEU A 346 -14.02 16.97 -5.46
CA LEU A 346 -13.93 17.83 -4.30
C LEU A 346 -14.88 17.38 -3.18
N VAL A 347 -16.13 17.06 -3.54
CA VAL A 347 -17.14 16.61 -2.56
C VAL A 347 -16.73 15.31 -1.90
N GLU A 348 -16.23 14.35 -2.67
CA GLU A 348 -15.72 13.07 -2.17
C GLU A 348 -14.53 13.28 -1.23
N LYS A 349 -13.52 14.04 -1.64
CA LYS A 349 -12.33 14.29 -0.82
C LYS A 349 -12.61 15.03 0.49
N ILE A 350 -13.58 15.95 0.51
CA ILE A 350 -14.00 16.58 1.77
C ILE A 350 -14.74 15.57 2.66
N ALA A 351 -15.51 14.64 2.09
CA ALA A 351 -16.13 13.57 2.88
C ALA A 351 -15.09 12.64 3.50
N ASP A 352 -14.04 12.32 2.74
CA ASP A 352 -12.91 11.53 3.21
C ASP A 352 -12.16 12.23 4.36
N LEU A 353 -11.95 13.55 4.28
CA LEU A 353 -11.38 14.34 5.39
C LEU A 353 -12.29 14.28 6.63
N ILE A 354 -13.61 14.35 6.45
CA ILE A 354 -14.56 14.22 7.56
C ILE A 354 -14.43 12.84 8.21
N GLU A 355 -14.42 11.77 7.41
CA GLU A 355 -14.26 10.39 7.91
C GLU A 355 -12.96 10.25 8.71
N TRP A 356 -11.85 10.77 8.18
CA TRP A 356 -10.57 10.73 8.89
C TRP A 356 -10.67 11.43 10.25
N GLN A 357 -11.18 12.66 10.30
CA GLN A 357 -11.27 13.40 11.55
C GLN A 357 -12.28 12.76 12.53
N GLU A 358 -13.35 12.14 12.04
CA GLU A 358 -14.29 11.37 12.87
C GLU A 358 -13.62 10.14 13.51
N ALA A 359 -12.72 9.47 12.79
CA ALA A 359 -11.98 8.32 13.31
C ALA A 359 -10.98 8.66 14.43
N LEU A 360 -10.68 9.95 14.63
CA LEU A 360 -9.81 10.45 15.70
C LEU A 360 -10.57 10.88 16.96
N LEU A 361 -11.90 10.82 16.95
CA LEU A 361 -12.71 11.16 18.12
C LEU A 361 -12.63 10.07 19.20
N PRO A 362 -12.67 10.46 20.50
CA PRO A 362 -12.49 9.55 21.64
C PRO A 362 -13.67 8.62 21.96
#